data_AF-A0A3A3D691-F1
#
_entry.id   AF-A0A3A3D691-F1
#
_cell.length_a   1.000
_cell.length_b   1.000
_cell.length_c   1.000
_cell.angle_alpha   90.00
_cell.angle_beta   90.00
_cell.angle_gamma   90.00
#
_symmetry.space_group_name_H-M   'P 1'
#
loop_
_entity.id
_entity.type
_entity.pdbx_description
1 polymer ?
#
loop_
_entity_poly.entity_id
_entity_poly.type
_entity_poly.pdbx_seq_one_letter_code
_entity_poly.pdbx_strand_id
1 'polypeptide(L)'
;MEEVQEKWICGFWRRIGALFIDTLVLGILGYVVGLFLEDIFVQLGGWGRLIGFALSITYFGVMNSSLSNGQTIGKRILNIKVVDSSNSTISLPKSFLRYSFLAVPFSLNGAQITNEAMLSYLMYPLSFIIFGGLFSISYLYIFNRATRQSLHDLAVDTYVVNAEVSPEELPSVWKPHLVVLAGLFIAAALAPVFTSDLAKSKPFKGLLSTQEAINSNESVKYAGVTEGSTTFTSSDSGTTTTTYVNTQAFLYKNNVEDSDIAKQLAHLIVKTYPESLNKNLIQVTLTYGYDIGIASKWNSYNHQFSPQELNSSE
;
A
#
# COMPACT_ATOMS: atom_id res chain seq x y z
N MET A 1 -34.02 23.03 -17.12
CA MET A 1 -32.87 22.33 -16.52
C MET A 1 -31.84 23.42 -16.30
N GLU A 2 -31.71 23.94 -15.08
CA GLU A 2 -30.72 25.00 -14.81
C GLU A 2 -29.32 24.44 -15.08
N GLU A 3 -28.57 25.07 -15.98
CA GLU A 3 -27.14 24.83 -16.11
C GLU A 3 -26.48 25.21 -14.79
N VAL A 4 -26.11 24.21 -14.00
CA VAL A 4 -25.31 24.42 -12.79
C VAL A 4 -23.96 24.94 -13.26
N GLN A 5 -23.73 26.24 -13.13
CA GLN A 5 -22.46 26.87 -13.47
C GLN A 5 -21.33 26.16 -12.72
N GLU A 6 -20.39 25.59 -13.48
CA GLU A 6 -19.25 24.90 -12.89
C GLU A 6 -18.34 25.91 -12.18
N LYS A 7 -18.03 25.65 -10.90
CA LYS A 7 -17.10 26.48 -10.12
C LYS A 7 -15.68 26.36 -10.68
N TRP A 8 -14.84 27.38 -10.51
CA TRP A 8 -13.43 27.30 -10.93
C TRP A 8 -12.67 26.14 -10.27
N ILE A 9 -12.75 26.02 -8.93
CA ILE A 9 -12.15 24.89 -8.19
C ILE A 9 -12.92 23.60 -8.47
N CYS A 10 -12.19 22.58 -8.94
CA CYS A 10 -12.76 21.29 -9.28
C CYS A 10 -13.32 20.58 -8.04
N GLY A 11 -14.51 20.01 -8.19
CA GLY A 11 -15.15 19.17 -7.18
C GLY A 11 -14.42 17.85 -6.93
N PHE A 12 -14.80 17.18 -5.85
CA PHE A 12 -14.22 15.90 -5.39
C PHE A 12 -14.29 14.78 -6.44
N TRP A 13 -15.48 14.53 -6.99
CA TRP A 13 -15.73 13.33 -7.81
C TRP A 13 -14.97 13.32 -9.13
N ARG A 14 -14.79 14.47 -9.79
CA ARG A 14 -13.97 14.55 -11.02
C ARG A 14 -12.50 14.24 -10.74
N ARG A 15 -11.98 14.63 -9.58
CA ARG A 15 -10.60 14.30 -9.19
C ARG A 15 -10.42 12.81 -8.91
N ILE A 16 -11.38 12.18 -8.24
CA ILE A 16 -11.40 10.73 -8.03
C ILE A 16 -11.52 9.99 -9.36
N GLY A 17 -12.45 10.41 -10.23
CA GLY A 17 -12.60 9.82 -11.55
C GLY A 17 -11.34 9.93 -12.41
N ALA A 18 -10.65 11.08 -12.36
CA ALA A 18 -9.42 11.27 -13.12
C ALA A 18 -8.30 10.36 -12.60
N LEU A 19 -8.16 10.26 -11.27
CA LEU A 19 -7.20 9.36 -10.65
C LEU A 19 -7.52 7.90 -10.98
N PHE A 20 -8.80 7.49 -10.97
CA PHE A 20 -9.21 6.14 -11.34
C PHE A 20 -8.81 5.80 -12.78
N ILE A 21 -9.10 6.69 -13.74
CA ILE A 21 -8.70 6.51 -15.15
C ILE A 21 -7.16 6.43 -15.27
N ASP A 22 -6.44 7.34 -14.60
CA ASP A 22 -4.97 7.34 -14.62
C ASP A 22 -4.39 6.03 -14.04
N THR A 23 -4.99 5.49 -12.98
CA THR A 23 -4.60 4.19 -12.40
C THR A 23 -4.88 3.04 -13.37
N LEU A 24 -5.97 3.07 -14.15
CA LEU A 24 -6.21 2.07 -15.19
C LEU A 24 -5.16 2.13 -16.31
N VAL A 25 -4.79 3.35 -16.73
CA VAL A 25 -3.72 3.54 -17.73
C VAL A 25 -2.39 2.96 -17.22
N LEU A 26 -2.00 3.30 -15.99
CA LEU A 26 -0.79 2.77 -15.38
C LEU A 26 -0.88 1.25 -15.13
N GLY A 27 -2.05 0.73 -14.78
CA GLY A 27 -2.28 -0.70 -14.61
C GLY A 27 -2.14 -1.49 -15.90
N ILE A 28 -2.68 -0.98 -17.01
CA ILE A 28 -2.48 -1.58 -18.34
C ILE A 28 -1.00 -1.55 -18.71
N LEU A 29 -0.32 -0.41 -18.53
CA LEU A 29 1.11 -0.29 -18.79
C LEU A 29 1.92 -1.30 -17.95
N GLY A 30 1.66 -1.36 -16.64
CA GLY A 30 2.33 -2.26 -15.72
C GLY A 30 2.06 -3.73 -16.05
N TYR A 31 0.84 -4.07 -16.45
CA TYR A 31 0.48 -5.43 -16.89
C TYR A 31 1.24 -5.82 -18.15
N VAL A 32 1.26 -4.96 -19.18
CA VAL A 32 1.98 -5.20 -20.44
C VAL A 32 3.47 -5.40 -20.17
N VAL A 33 4.10 -4.55 -19.36
CA VAL A 33 5.51 -4.70 -18.98
C VAL A 33 5.72 -6.02 -18.21
N GLY A 34 4.79 -6.36 -17.32
CA GLY A 34 4.82 -7.58 -16.55
C GLY A 34 4.77 -8.86 -17.38
N LEU A 35 4.09 -8.86 -18.54
CA LEU A 35 4.08 -10.01 -19.45
C LEU A 35 5.47 -10.37 -19.99
N PHE A 36 6.38 -9.39 -20.10
CA PHE A 36 7.73 -9.61 -20.63
C PHE A 36 8.80 -9.71 -19.54
N LEU A 37 8.58 -9.10 -18.37
CA LEU A 37 9.56 -8.99 -17.29
C LEU A 37 9.13 -9.71 -16.00
N GLU A 38 8.20 -10.67 -16.09
CA GLU A 38 7.68 -11.43 -14.93
C GLU A 38 8.81 -12.01 -14.08
N ASP A 39 9.74 -12.75 -14.67
CA ASP A 39 10.87 -13.37 -13.95
C ASP A 39 11.73 -12.33 -13.21
N ILE A 40 11.97 -11.18 -13.83
CA ILE A 40 12.73 -10.08 -13.22
C ILE A 40 11.96 -9.50 -12.03
N PHE A 41 10.66 -9.25 -12.19
CA PHE A 41 9.83 -8.70 -11.12
C PHE A 41 9.67 -9.69 -9.95
N VAL A 42 9.54 -10.97 -10.26
CA VAL A 42 9.55 -12.04 -9.25
C VAL A 42 10.88 -12.04 -8.50
N GLN A 43 12.02 -11.94 -9.19
CA GLN A 43 13.33 -11.88 -8.52
C GLN A 43 13.51 -10.62 -7.66
N LEU A 44 13.02 -9.47 -8.10
CA LEU A 44 13.10 -8.22 -7.36
C LEU A 44 12.26 -8.21 -6.07
N GLY A 45 11.12 -8.89 -6.05
CA GLY A 45 10.23 -8.90 -4.89
C GLY A 45 9.70 -7.54 -4.50
N GLY A 46 9.78 -7.22 -3.20
CA GLY A 46 9.33 -5.93 -2.69
C GLY A 46 9.95 -4.73 -3.42
N TRP A 47 11.17 -4.89 -3.96
CA TRP A 47 11.84 -3.85 -4.76
C TRP A 47 11.16 -3.58 -6.10
N GLY A 48 10.35 -4.51 -6.62
CA GLY A 48 9.55 -4.31 -7.83
C GLY A 48 8.63 -3.08 -7.73
N ARG A 49 8.17 -2.72 -6.52
CA ARG A 49 7.38 -1.51 -6.28
C ARG A 49 8.11 -0.22 -6.60
N LEU A 50 9.44 -0.18 -6.54
CA LEU A 50 10.21 0.99 -6.96
C LEU A 50 10.10 1.23 -8.46
N ILE A 51 9.94 0.18 -9.27
CA ILE A 51 9.73 0.30 -10.72
C ILE A 51 8.39 0.97 -10.99
N GLY A 52 7.30 0.49 -10.37
CA GLY A 52 6.00 1.14 -10.52
C GLY A 52 5.95 2.55 -9.95
N PHE A 53 6.67 2.82 -8.85
CA PHE A 53 6.86 4.19 -8.35
C PHE A 53 7.55 5.07 -9.40
N ALA A 54 8.65 4.61 -10.00
CA ALA A 54 9.38 5.34 -11.03
C ALA A 54 8.51 5.62 -12.28
N LEU A 55 7.74 4.63 -12.73
CA LEU A 55 6.78 4.79 -13.82
C LEU A 55 5.68 5.80 -13.47
N SER A 56 5.12 5.71 -12.26
CA SER A 56 4.04 6.58 -11.81
C SER A 56 4.51 8.02 -11.62
N ILE A 57 5.65 8.25 -10.97
CA ILE A 57 6.20 9.60 -10.78
C ILE A 57 6.61 10.25 -12.10
N THR A 58 7.08 9.45 -13.06
CA THR A 58 7.37 9.95 -14.40
C THR A 58 6.08 10.35 -15.12
N TYR A 59 5.06 9.48 -15.12
CA TYR A 59 3.76 9.76 -15.73
C TYR A 59 3.11 11.00 -15.12
N PHE A 60 2.88 11.02 -13.81
CA PHE A 60 2.20 12.13 -13.15
C PHE A 60 3.06 13.39 -13.07
N GLY A 61 4.37 13.27 -12.90
CA GLY A 61 5.32 14.39 -12.87
C GLY A 61 5.36 15.12 -14.21
N VAL A 62 5.49 14.39 -15.32
CA VAL A 62 5.46 14.99 -16.67
C VAL A 62 4.07 15.53 -17.01
N MET A 63 3.03 14.72 -16.83
CA MET A 63 1.69 15.06 -17.34
C MET A 63 0.97 16.16 -16.55
N ASN A 64 1.20 16.27 -15.22
CA ASN A 64 0.65 17.39 -14.45
C ASN A 64 1.47 18.69 -14.59
N SER A 65 2.55 18.70 -15.39
CA SER A 65 3.36 19.90 -15.63
C SER A 65 2.89 20.70 -16.85
N SER A 66 3.52 21.85 -17.07
CA SER A 66 3.36 22.70 -18.25
C SER A 66 3.61 21.96 -19.57
N LEU A 67 4.43 20.90 -19.59
CA LEU A 67 4.65 20.07 -20.78
C LEU A 67 3.37 19.38 -21.30
N SER A 68 2.34 19.27 -20.46
CA SER A 68 1.08 18.62 -20.78
C SER A 68 -0.12 19.44 -20.32
N ASN A 69 0.06 20.77 -20.22
CA ASN A 69 -0.97 21.73 -19.81
C ASN A 69 -1.59 21.43 -18.44
N GLY A 70 -0.86 20.76 -17.55
CA GLY A 70 -1.37 20.38 -16.22
C GLY A 70 -2.36 19.21 -16.24
N GLN A 71 -2.44 18.44 -17.34
CA GLN A 71 -3.44 17.39 -17.50
C GLN A 71 -2.82 16.02 -17.82
N THR A 72 -3.05 15.06 -16.92
CA THR A 72 -2.96 13.61 -17.20
C THR A 72 -4.08 13.15 -18.12
N ILE A 73 -3.99 11.92 -18.63
CA ILE A 73 -5.03 11.35 -19.52
C ILE A 73 -6.40 11.39 -18.83
N GLY A 74 -6.49 10.94 -17.58
CA GLY A 74 -7.73 10.99 -16.81
C GLY A 74 -8.24 12.42 -16.59
N LYS A 75 -7.33 13.38 -16.36
CA LYS A 75 -7.69 14.80 -16.20
C LYS A 75 -8.16 15.46 -17.49
N ARG A 76 -7.58 15.08 -18.64
CA ARG A 76 -8.04 15.53 -19.97
C ARG A 76 -9.45 15.03 -20.24
N ILE A 77 -9.71 13.74 -20.01
CA ILE A 77 -11.05 13.15 -20.22
C ILE A 77 -12.11 13.84 -19.36
N LEU A 78 -11.75 14.24 -18.12
CA LEU A 78 -12.67 14.90 -17.21
C LEU A 78 -12.58 16.43 -17.25
N ASN A 79 -11.89 17.04 -18.21
CA ASN A 79 -11.74 18.48 -18.38
C ASN A 79 -11.30 19.23 -17.10
N ILE A 80 -10.29 18.71 -16.41
CA ILE A 80 -9.69 19.35 -15.24
C ILE A 80 -8.18 19.49 -15.43
N LYS A 81 -7.53 20.42 -14.73
CA LYS A 81 -6.08 20.66 -14.84
C LYS A 81 -5.45 21.12 -13.52
N VAL A 82 -4.15 20.92 -13.40
CA VAL A 82 -3.34 21.40 -12.27
C VAL A 82 -2.76 22.78 -12.59
N VAL A 83 -2.95 23.74 -11.68
CA VAL A 83 -2.41 25.10 -11.75
C VAL A 83 -1.78 25.51 -10.42
N ASP A 84 -0.96 26.56 -10.42
CA ASP A 84 -0.51 27.24 -9.20
C ASP A 84 -1.47 28.37 -8.77
N SER A 85 -1.08 29.10 -7.72
CA SER A 85 -1.84 30.25 -7.21
C SER A 85 -1.93 31.44 -8.17
N SER A 86 -1.08 31.49 -9.20
CA SER A 86 -1.18 32.47 -10.29
C SER A 86 -2.08 32.01 -11.44
N ASN A 87 -2.77 30.87 -11.28
CA ASN A 87 -3.55 30.19 -12.32
C ASN A 87 -2.72 29.72 -13.52
N SER A 88 -1.40 29.61 -13.37
CA SER A 88 -0.48 29.13 -14.40
C SER A 88 -0.24 27.63 -14.25
N THR A 89 0.06 26.95 -15.35
CA THR A 89 0.51 25.55 -15.30
C THR A 89 1.85 25.45 -14.58
N ILE A 90 2.04 24.40 -13.79
CA ILE A 90 3.24 24.25 -12.96
C ILE A 90 4.46 23.76 -13.73
N SER A 91 5.66 24.15 -13.29
CA SER A 91 6.91 23.66 -13.87
C SER A 91 7.13 22.16 -13.62
N LEU A 92 8.01 21.54 -14.42
CA LEU A 92 8.33 20.12 -14.30
C LEU A 92 8.83 19.75 -12.88
N PRO A 93 9.83 20.42 -12.29
CA PRO A 93 10.31 20.07 -10.94
C PRO A 93 9.22 20.20 -9.88
N LYS A 94 8.38 21.24 -9.98
CA LYS A 94 7.26 21.47 -9.06
C LYS A 94 6.23 20.33 -9.15
N SER A 95 5.96 19.83 -10.36
CA SER A 95 5.06 18.71 -10.61
C SER A 95 5.59 17.37 -10.05
N PHE A 96 6.88 17.09 -10.23
CA PHE A 96 7.53 15.92 -9.62
C PHE A 96 7.47 15.99 -8.09
N LEU A 97 7.84 17.13 -7.50
CA LEU A 97 7.78 17.34 -6.06
C LEU A 97 6.35 17.19 -5.51
N ARG A 98 5.37 17.78 -6.20
CA ARG A 98 3.94 17.61 -5.90
C ARG A 98 3.59 16.13 -5.84
N TYR A 99 3.89 15.36 -6.89
CA TYR A 99 3.52 13.95 -6.93
C TYR A 99 4.25 13.10 -5.88
N SER A 100 5.49 13.42 -5.53
CA SER A 100 6.23 12.71 -4.47
C SER A 100 5.49 12.70 -3.13
N PHE A 101 4.90 13.83 -2.72
CA PHE A 101 4.11 13.90 -1.48
C PHE A 101 2.86 13.00 -1.50
N LEU A 102 2.33 12.70 -2.69
CA LEU A 102 1.25 11.74 -2.86
C LEU A 102 1.79 10.30 -2.94
N ALA A 103 2.81 10.05 -3.75
CA ALA A 103 3.22 8.69 -4.10
C ALA A 103 4.06 8.00 -3.02
N VAL A 104 4.92 8.73 -2.30
CA VAL A 104 5.84 8.13 -1.33
C VAL A 104 5.11 7.41 -0.19
N PRO A 105 4.10 8.01 0.49
CA PRO A 105 3.36 7.30 1.54
C PRO A 105 2.67 6.02 1.05
N PHE A 106 2.06 6.05 -0.13
CA PHE A 106 1.38 4.89 -0.71
C PHE A 106 2.36 3.81 -1.18
N SER A 107 3.51 4.19 -1.73
CA SER A 107 4.50 3.22 -2.24
C SER A 107 5.24 2.50 -1.10
N LEU A 108 5.51 3.23 -0.01
CA LEU A 108 6.09 2.65 1.21
C LEU A 108 5.06 1.82 2.00
N ASN A 109 3.77 2.13 1.88
CA ASN A 109 2.72 1.35 2.52
C ASN A 109 2.61 -0.05 1.89
N GLY A 110 2.87 -1.10 2.67
CA GLY A 110 2.92 -2.48 2.20
C GLY A 110 4.24 -2.89 1.55
N ALA A 111 5.27 -2.04 1.60
CA ALA A 111 6.63 -2.48 1.29
C ALA A 111 7.05 -3.57 2.28
N GLN A 112 7.85 -4.53 1.79
CA GLN A 112 8.42 -5.59 2.64
C GLN A 112 9.51 -4.99 3.53
N ILE A 113 9.12 -4.46 4.69
CA ILE A 113 10.04 -3.92 5.69
C ILE A 113 10.67 -5.10 6.42
N THR A 114 12.01 -5.09 6.56
CA THR A 114 12.72 -6.15 7.26
C THR A 114 12.49 -6.08 8.77
N ASN A 115 12.68 -7.20 9.47
CA ASN A 115 12.50 -7.27 10.92
C ASN A 115 13.44 -6.30 11.66
N GLU A 116 14.67 -6.13 11.16
CA GLU A 116 15.63 -5.19 11.71
C GLU A 116 15.14 -3.75 11.55
N ALA A 117 14.61 -3.40 10.37
CA ALA A 117 14.08 -2.07 10.12
C ALA A 117 12.86 -1.79 11.02
N MET A 118 11.96 -2.77 11.19
CA MET A 118 10.79 -2.66 12.09
C MET A 118 11.18 -2.41 13.56
N LEU A 119 12.24 -3.06 14.05
CA LEU A 119 12.69 -2.93 15.43
C LEU A 119 13.66 -1.75 15.67
N SER A 120 14.13 -1.11 14.59
CA SER A 120 15.07 0.01 14.66
C SER A 120 14.40 1.38 14.82
N TYR A 121 15.21 2.38 15.14
CA TYR A 121 14.78 3.79 15.13
C TYR A 121 14.35 4.30 13.74
N LEU A 122 14.63 3.55 12.65
CA LEU A 122 14.15 3.88 11.30
C LEU A 122 12.62 3.83 11.21
N MET A 123 11.94 3.08 12.09
CA MET A 123 10.50 2.97 12.08
C MET A 123 9.80 4.31 12.41
N TYR A 124 10.43 5.21 13.15
CA TYR A 124 9.88 6.53 13.48
C TYR A 124 9.70 7.43 12.25
N PRO A 125 10.74 7.73 11.45
CA PRO A 125 10.56 8.49 10.21
C PRO A 125 9.71 7.74 9.17
N LEU A 126 9.78 6.40 9.09
CA LEU A 126 8.91 5.63 8.19
C LEU A 126 7.43 5.78 8.59
N SER A 127 7.11 5.63 9.87
CA SER A 127 5.76 5.80 10.41
C SER A 127 5.23 7.22 10.18
N PHE A 128 6.07 8.23 10.41
CA PHE A 128 5.75 9.64 10.12
C PHE A 128 5.38 9.85 8.64
N ILE A 129 6.18 9.30 7.71
CA ILE A 129 5.95 9.47 6.26
C ILE A 129 4.70 8.68 5.83
N ILE A 130 4.60 7.41 6.21
CA ILE A 130 3.52 6.51 5.78
C ILE A 130 2.21 6.96 6.41
N PHE A 131 2.07 6.87 7.72
CA PHE A 131 0.79 7.14 8.39
C PHE A 131 0.46 8.63 8.43
N GLY A 132 1.46 9.48 8.71
CA GLY A 132 1.27 10.93 8.68
C GLY A 132 0.86 11.41 7.30
N GLY A 133 1.51 10.90 6.24
CA GLY A 133 1.14 11.18 4.85
C GLY A 133 -0.26 10.67 4.49
N LEU A 134 -0.54 9.37 4.69
CA LEU A 134 -1.82 8.75 4.32
C LEU A 134 -3.01 9.39 5.04
N PHE A 135 -2.92 9.61 6.36
CA PHE A 135 -4.00 10.23 7.12
C PHE A 135 -4.18 11.70 6.75
N SER A 136 -3.10 12.44 6.54
CA SER A 136 -3.16 13.84 6.09
C SER A 136 -3.80 13.99 4.71
N ILE A 137 -3.38 13.15 3.76
CA ILE A 137 -3.95 13.11 2.40
C ILE A 137 -5.45 12.85 2.49
N SER A 138 -5.85 11.80 3.21
CA SER A 138 -7.25 11.39 3.36
C SER A 138 -8.10 12.46 4.07
N TYR A 139 -7.60 13.01 5.17
CA TYR A 139 -8.26 14.08 5.92
C TYR A 139 -8.49 15.31 5.03
N LEU A 140 -7.47 15.84 4.38
CA LEU A 140 -7.61 17.03 3.54
C LEU A 140 -8.53 16.78 2.34
N TYR A 141 -8.46 15.58 1.75
CA TYR A 141 -9.30 15.24 0.61
C TYR A 141 -10.81 15.27 0.96
N ILE A 142 -11.16 14.91 2.20
CA ILE A 142 -12.55 14.91 2.71
C ILE A 142 -12.95 16.29 3.26
N PHE A 143 -12.10 16.89 4.10
CA PHE A 143 -12.48 18.03 4.95
C PHE A 143 -12.07 19.39 4.39
N ASN A 144 -11.03 19.49 3.57
CA ASN A 144 -10.64 20.76 2.96
C ASN A 144 -11.55 21.10 1.77
N ARG A 145 -12.80 21.49 2.06
CA ARG A 145 -13.79 21.77 1.02
C ARG A 145 -13.64 23.14 0.36
N ALA A 146 -12.95 24.07 1.02
CA ALA A 146 -12.75 25.44 0.56
C ALA A 146 -11.77 25.48 -0.62
N THR A 147 -10.54 24.99 -0.44
CA THR A 147 -9.52 25.00 -1.52
C THR A 147 -9.41 23.68 -2.27
N ARG A 148 -9.95 22.59 -1.69
CA ARG A 148 -9.84 21.21 -2.21
C ARG A 148 -8.40 20.71 -2.35
N GLN A 149 -7.42 21.42 -1.79
CA GLN A 149 -6.03 20.98 -1.78
C GLN A 149 -5.87 19.81 -0.81
N SER A 150 -5.25 18.72 -1.28
CA SER A 150 -4.74 17.67 -0.42
C SER A 150 -3.28 17.94 -0.05
N LEU A 151 -2.62 17.06 0.70
CA LEU A 151 -1.26 17.27 1.22
C LEU A 151 -0.27 17.65 0.11
N HIS A 152 -0.32 16.92 -1.00
CA HIS A 152 0.54 17.15 -2.16
C HIS A 152 0.29 18.51 -2.83
N ASP A 153 -0.96 18.97 -2.83
CA ASP A 153 -1.31 20.27 -3.42
C ASP A 153 -0.88 21.41 -2.51
N LEU A 154 -1.13 21.27 -1.21
CA LEU A 154 -0.82 22.25 -0.18
C LEU A 154 0.69 22.45 -0.03
N ALA A 155 1.46 21.36 -0.06
CA ALA A 155 2.91 21.39 0.11
C ALA A 155 3.65 22.20 -0.98
N VAL A 156 3.05 22.33 -2.16
CA VAL A 156 3.64 23.07 -3.29
C VAL A 156 2.74 24.21 -3.79
N ASP A 157 1.70 24.59 -3.05
CA ASP A 157 0.73 25.61 -3.44
C ASP A 157 0.21 25.45 -4.89
N THR A 158 -0.55 24.37 -5.08
CA THR A 158 -1.21 24.04 -6.36
C THR A 158 -2.67 23.72 -6.16
N TYR A 159 -3.45 23.78 -7.24
CA TYR A 159 -4.90 23.60 -7.24
C TYR A 159 -5.30 22.73 -8.42
N VAL A 160 -6.44 22.06 -8.30
CA VAL A 160 -7.08 21.36 -9.42
C VAL A 160 -8.34 22.13 -9.79
N VAL A 161 -8.41 22.56 -11.04
CA VAL A 161 -9.45 23.47 -11.54
C VAL A 161 -10.14 22.87 -12.76
N ASN A 162 -11.37 23.29 -13.02
CA ASN A 162 -12.07 22.93 -14.26
C ASN A 162 -11.42 23.66 -15.43
N ALA A 163 -11.03 22.94 -16.48
CA ALA A 163 -10.11 23.44 -17.49
C ALA A 163 -10.67 24.59 -18.36
N GLU A 164 -11.98 24.60 -18.56
CA GLU A 164 -12.75 25.48 -19.44
C GLU A 164 -13.48 26.61 -18.68
N VAL A 165 -13.38 26.65 -17.36
CA VAL A 165 -13.98 27.70 -16.53
C VAL A 165 -13.01 28.88 -16.41
N SER A 166 -13.52 30.11 -16.27
CA SER A 166 -12.65 31.27 -16.05
C SER A 166 -12.05 31.26 -14.64
N PRO A 167 -10.80 31.74 -14.46
CA PRO A 167 -10.19 31.80 -13.15
C PRO A 167 -10.96 32.68 -12.16
N GLU A 168 -11.09 32.20 -10.93
CA GLU A 168 -11.68 32.93 -9.80
C GLU A 168 -10.59 33.20 -8.73
N GLU A 169 -10.88 34.13 -7.82
CA GLU A 169 -10.02 34.35 -6.65
C GLU A 169 -9.96 33.10 -5.77
N LEU A 170 -8.73 32.71 -5.40
CA LEU A 170 -8.50 31.49 -4.63
C LEU A 170 -8.82 31.72 -3.15
N PRO A 171 -9.67 30.89 -2.53
CA PRO A 171 -9.89 30.98 -1.10
C PRO A 171 -8.62 30.58 -0.33
N SER A 172 -8.41 31.19 0.83
CA SER A 172 -7.32 30.78 1.71
C SER A 172 -7.62 29.44 2.39
N VAL A 173 -6.59 28.63 2.64
CA VAL A 173 -6.71 27.41 3.42
C VAL A 173 -7.11 27.74 4.86
N TRP A 174 -8.09 27.00 5.38
CA TRP A 174 -8.51 27.15 6.77
C TRP A 174 -7.40 26.68 7.72
N LYS A 175 -6.79 27.63 8.45
CA LYS A 175 -5.62 27.41 9.33
C LYS A 175 -5.76 26.22 10.30
N PRO A 176 -6.94 25.91 10.87
CA PRO A 176 -7.12 24.72 11.70
C PRO A 176 -6.77 23.40 11.01
N HIS A 177 -6.87 23.30 9.68
CA HIS A 177 -6.36 22.11 8.97
C HIS A 177 -4.89 21.89 9.27
N LEU A 178 -4.06 22.93 9.30
CA LEU A 178 -2.62 22.80 9.61
C LEU A 178 -2.37 22.26 11.02
N VAL A 179 -3.21 22.64 11.99
CA VAL A 179 -3.14 22.10 13.36
C VAL A 179 -3.49 20.62 13.38
N VAL A 180 -4.53 20.21 12.65
CA VAL A 180 -4.91 18.79 12.51
C VAL A 180 -3.79 18.00 11.84
N LEU A 181 -3.20 18.52 10.77
CA LEU A 181 -2.06 17.89 10.10
C LEU A 181 -0.88 17.70 11.07
N ALA A 182 -0.51 18.74 11.82
CA ALA A 182 0.55 18.64 12.83
C ALA A 182 0.25 17.55 13.86
N GLY A 183 -0.99 17.49 14.36
CA GLY A 183 -1.44 16.43 15.28
C GLY A 183 -1.33 15.02 14.67
N LEU A 184 -1.77 14.83 13.42
CA LEU A 184 -1.67 13.55 12.71
C LEU A 184 -0.22 13.11 12.51
N PHE A 185 0.66 14.02 12.12
CA PHE A 185 2.09 13.73 11.96
C PHE A 185 2.79 13.42 13.28
N ILE A 186 2.46 14.13 14.36
CA ILE A 186 2.98 13.83 15.71
C ILE A 186 2.50 12.46 16.18
N ALA A 187 1.20 12.17 16.04
CA ALA A 187 0.64 10.87 16.40
C ALA A 187 1.29 9.73 15.58
N ALA A 188 1.50 9.94 14.28
CA ALA A 188 2.18 8.98 13.42
C ALA A 188 3.65 8.77 13.82
N ALA A 189 4.39 9.82 14.19
CA ALA A 189 5.76 9.70 14.68
C ALA A 189 5.85 8.93 16.01
N LEU A 190 4.83 9.06 16.87
CA LEU A 190 4.79 8.39 18.17
C LEU A 190 4.18 6.98 18.12
N ALA A 191 3.54 6.58 17.02
CA ALA A 191 2.94 5.25 16.88
C ALA A 191 3.92 4.08 17.16
N PRO A 192 5.21 4.13 16.76
CA PRO A 192 6.19 3.11 17.11
C PRO A 192 6.39 2.90 18.61
N VAL A 193 6.21 3.93 19.45
CA VAL A 193 6.35 3.83 20.92
C VAL A 193 5.36 2.83 21.48
N PHE A 194 4.12 2.85 21.00
CA PHE A 194 3.06 1.95 21.48
C PHE A 194 3.11 0.57 20.83
N THR A 195 3.63 0.47 19.60
CA THR A 195 3.69 -0.78 18.84
C THR A 195 4.98 -1.57 19.10
N SER A 196 6.07 -0.93 19.53
CA SER A 196 7.33 -1.62 19.84
C SER A 196 7.22 -2.58 21.02
N ASP A 197 6.37 -2.25 22.00
CA ASP A 197 6.14 -3.14 23.15
C ASP A 197 5.32 -4.36 22.75
N LEU A 198 4.35 -4.18 21.85
CA LEU A 198 3.60 -5.28 21.24
C LEU A 198 4.53 -6.19 20.43
N ALA A 199 5.45 -5.61 19.66
CA ALA A 199 6.43 -6.36 18.88
C ALA A 199 7.41 -7.18 19.74
N LYS A 200 7.62 -6.80 21.01
CA LYS A 200 8.45 -7.53 21.98
C LYS A 200 7.69 -8.59 22.77
N SER A 201 6.36 -8.69 22.61
CA SER A 201 5.56 -9.71 23.29
C SER A 201 5.98 -11.13 22.86
N LYS A 202 5.86 -12.11 23.78
CA LYS A 202 6.29 -13.50 23.52
C LYS A 202 5.66 -14.12 22.26
N PRO A 203 4.34 -14.01 22.01
CA PRO A 203 3.73 -14.58 20.81
C PRO A 203 4.30 -13.95 19.54
N PHE A 204 4.42 -12.61 19.50
CA PHE A 204 4.93 -11.90 18.34
C PHE A 204 6.40 -12.21 18.06
N LYS A 205 7.23 -12.34 19.10
CA LYS A 205 8.63 -12.75 18.97
C LYS A 205 8.76 -14.17 18.37
N GLY A 206 7.86 -15.07 18.76
CA GLY A 206 7.78 -16.42 18.17
C GLY A 206 7.43 -16.41 16.68
N LEU A 207 6.48 -15.57 16.28
CA LEU A 207 6.11 -15.38 14.87
C LEU A 207 7.26 -14.79 14.05
N LEU A 208 7.98 -13.77 14.57
CA LEU A 208 9.16 -13.19 13.93
C LEU A 208 10.28 -14.23 13.74
N SER A 209 10.55 -15.02 14.78
CA SER A 209 11.58 -16.08 14.70
C SER A 209 11.21 -17.16 13.68
N THR A 210 9.92 -17.48 13.58
CA THR A 210 9.39 -18.42 12.59
C THR A 210 9.49 -17.87 11.17
N GLN A 211 9.17 -16.58 11.00
CA GLN A 211 9.34 -15.89 9.74
C GLN A 211 10.81 -15.91 9.27
N GLU A 212 11.76 -15.62 10.16
CA GLU A 212 13.20 -15.67 9.87
C GLU A 212 13.66 -17.07 9.46
N ALA A 213 13.18 -18.10 10.17
CA ALA A 213 13.47 -19.48 9.84
C ALA A 213 12.93 -19.88 8.46
N ILE A 214 11.69 -19.48 8.13
CA ILE A 214 11.06 -19.75 6.83
C ILE A 214 11.77 -18.99 5.71
N ASN A 215 12.15 -17.73 5.94
CA ASN A 215 12.92 -16.93 4.98
C ASN A 215 14.32 -17.50 4.71
N SER A 216 14.84 -18.35 5.59
CA SER A 216 16.12 -19.05 5.39
C SER A 216 16.00 -20.31 4.51
N ASN A 217 14.79 -20.69 4.12
CA ASN A 217 14.55 -21.81 3.19
C ASN A 217 14.91 -21.40 1.76
N GLU A 218 15.64 -22.25 1.04
CA GLU A 218 16.13 -21.98 -0.33
C GLU A 218 15.03 -21.71 -1.36
N SER A 219 13.82 -22.24 -1.14
CA SER A 219 12.68 -22.07 -2.04
C SER A 219 11.91 -20.78 -1.76
N VAL A 220 12.11 -20.16 -0.60
CA VAL A 220 11.33 -19.02 -0.11
C VAL A 220 12.13 -17.73 -0.24
N LYS A 221 11.52 -16.72 -0.84
CA LYS A 221 12.08 -15.38 -0.97
C LYS A 221 11.71 -14.47 0.19
N TYR A 222 10.46 -14.57 0.60
CA TYR A 222 9.91 -13.83 1.74
C TYR A 222 8.70 -14.60 2.24
N ALA A 223 8.46 -14.57 3.53
CA ALA A 223 7.25 -15.07 4.13
C ALA A 223 6.69 -14.05 5.12
N GLY A 224 5.37 -14.02 5.22
CA GLY A 224 4.66 -13.43 6.36
C GLY A 224 4.10 -14.55 7.22
N VAL A 225 4.23 -14.43 8.54
CA VAL A 225 3.66 -15.38 9.51
C VAL A 225 2.70 -14.62 10.41
N THR A 226 1.49 -15.14 10.54
CA THR A 226 0.40 -14.52 11.31
C THR A 226 -0.31 -15.58 12.12
N GLU A 227 -0.88 -15.19 13.25
CA GLU A 227 -1.87 -15.99 13.95
C GLU A 227 -3.22 -15.30 13.94
N GLY A 228 -4.31 -16.06 13.99
CA GLY A 228 -5.65 -15.51 13.99
C GLY A 228 -6.71 -16.53 14.37
N SER A 229 -7.96 -16.08 14.28
CA SER A 229 -9.13 -16.92 14.43
C SER A 229 -10.22 -16.49 13.47
N THR A 230 -11.02 -17.44 13.02
CA THR A 230 -12.24 -17.22 12.25
C THR A 230 -13.41 -17.79 13.05
N THR A 231 -14.46 -17.00 13.23
CA THR A 231 -15.69 -17.45 13.89
C THR A 231 -16.77 -17.60 12.83
N PHE A 232 -17.30 -18.81 12.68
CA PHE A 232 -18.41 -19.11 11.79
C PHE A 232 -19.64 -19.46 12.61
N THR A 233 -20.76 -18.79 12.35
CA THR A 233 -22.05 -19.08 12.97
C THR A 233 -22.98 -19.64 11.92
N SER A 234 -23.44 -20.87 12.14
CA SER A 234 -24.47 -21.53 11.34
C SER A 234 -25.73 -21.75 12.15
N SER A 235 -26.88 -21.68 11.49
CA SER A 235 -28.19 -21.97 12.05
C SER A 235 -28.27 -23.40 12.61
N ASP A 236 -27.58 -24.34 11.96
CA ASP A 236 -27.70 -25.78 12.26
C ASP A 236 -26.60 -26.30 13.19
N SER A 237 -25.38 -25.74 13.12
CA SER A 237 -24.21 -26.22 13.87
C SER A 237 -23.74 -25.24 14.95
N GLY A 238 -24.47 -24.14 15.18
CA GLY A 238 -24.09 -23.11 16.13
C GLY A 238 -22.84 -22.32 15.74
N THR A 239 -22.21 -21.69 16.73
CA THR A 239 -20.99 -20.88 16.53
C THR A 239 -19.75 -21.72 16.76
N THR A 240 -18.89 -21.83 15.75
CA THR A 240 -17.59 -22.51 15.81
C THR A 240 -16.48 -21.49 15.57
N THR A 241 -15.50 -21.45 16.47
CA THR A 241 -14.30 -20.63 16.32
C THR A 241 -13.12 -21.53 15.94
N THR A 242 -12.51 -21.26 14.80
CA THR A 242 -11.30 -21.95 14.31
C THR A 242 -10.10 -21.03 14.49
N THR A 243 -9.15 -21.43 15.31
CA THR A 243 -7.86 -20.75 15.52
C THR A 243 -6.80 -21.32 14.59
N TYR A 244 -5.93 -20.47 14.05
CA TYR A 244 -4.92 -20.91 13.09
C TYR A 244 -3.62 -20.11 13.18
N VAL A 245 -2.53 -20.73 12.73
CA VAL A 245 -1.33 -20.05 12.26
C VAL A 245 -1.33 -20.08 10.74
N ASN A 246 -1.09 -18.94 10.11
CA ASN A 246 -1.01 -18.82 8.67
C ASN A 246 0.35 -18.26 8.25
N THR A 247 1.03 -18.99 7.38
CA THR A 247 2.22 -18.53 6.67
C THR A 247 1.89 -18.32 5.22
N GLN A 248 2.14 -17.10 4.71
CA GLN A 248 2.19 -16.85 3.28
C GLN A 248 3.65 -16.81 2.84
N ALA A 249 4.10 -17.83 2.09
CA ALA A 249 5.48 -17.94 1.60
C ALA A 249 5.55 -17.63 0.11
N PHE A 250 6.34 -16.62 -0.26
CA PHE A 250 6.57 -16.20 -1.64
C PHE A 250 7.76 -16.99 -2.22
N LEU A 251 7.53 -17.74 -3.28
CA LEU A 251 8.49 -18.65 -3.90
C LEU A 251 9.29 -17.99 -5.02
N TYR A 252 10.51 -18.48 -5.26
CA TYR A 252 11.31 -18.12 -6.44
C TYR A 252 10.83 -18.78 -7.74
N LYS A 253 10.17 -19.94 -7.64
CA LYS A 253 9.64 -20.72 -8.77
C LYS A 253 8.17 -21.03 -8.57
N ASN A 254 7.44 -21.21 -9.67
CA ASN A 254 6.01 -21.50 -9.64
C ASN A 254 5.73 -22.97 -9.28
N ASN A 255 5.97 -23.33 -8.01
CA ASN A 255 5.73 -24.65 -7.45
C ASN A 255 4.70 -24.54 -6.30
N VAL A 256 3.66 -23.75 -6.47
CA VAL A 256 2.72 -23.44 -5.38
C VAL A 256 1.93 -24.66 -4.90
N GLU A 257 1.74 -25.66 -5.75
CA GLU A 257 1.06 -26.93 -5.41
C GLU A 257 1.96 -27.96 -4.75
N ASP A 258 3.25 -27.66 -4.55
CA ASP A 258 4.22 -28.59 -3.95
C ASP A 258 3.93 -28.80 -2.46
N SER A 259 3.31 -29.94 -2.16
CA SER A 259 2.95 -30.32 -0.79
C SER A 259 4.16 -30.63 0.08
N ASP A 260 5.30 -31.01 -0.49
CA ASP A 260 6.50 -31.35 0.28
C ASP A 260 7.15 -30.08 0.83
N ILE A 261 7.28 -29.03 -0.01
CA ILE A 261 7.71 -27.70 0.44
C ILE A 261 6.77 -27.20 1.53
N ALA A 262 5.45 -27.27 1.30
CA ALA A 262 4.47 -26.80 2.28
C ALA A 262 4.57 -27.54 3.62
N LYS A 263 4.74 -28.87 3.59
CA LYS A 263 4.89 -29.70 4.78
C LYS A 263 6.18 -29.39 5.53
N GLN A 264 7.30 -29.17 4.83
CA GLN A 264 8.56 -28.74 5.43
C GLN A 264 8.40 -27.41 6.18
N LEU A 265 7.73 -26.43 5.58
CA LEU A 265 7.45 -25.15 6.22
C LEU A 265 6.52 -25.32 7.43
N ALA A 266 5.53 -26.21 7.36
CA ALA A 266 4.64 -26.51 8.48
C ALA A 266 5.38 -27.12 9.68
N HIS A 267 6.29 -28.08 9.45
CA HIS A 267 7.17 -28.60 10.50
C HIS A 267 8.07 -27.51 11.10
N LEU A 268 8.58 -26.60 10.25
CA LEU A 268 9.38 -25.49 10.73
C LEU A 268 8.58 -24.56 11.67
N ILE A 269 7.32 -24.26 11.33
CA ILE A 269 6.40 -23.50 12.20
C ILE A 269 6.22 -24.19 13.55
N VAL A 270 5.97 -25.50 13.58
CA VAL A 270 5.82 -26.25 14.84
C VAL A 270 7.08 -26.15 15.69
N LYS A 271 8.26 -26.27 15.06
CA LYS A 271 9.56 -26.23 15.72
C LYS A 271 9.89 -24.85 16.29
N THR A 272 9.64 -23.77 15.55
CA THR A 272 10.02 -22.40 15.95
C THR A 272 8.93 -21.65 16.69
N TYR A 273 7.68 -22.10 16.59
CA TYR A 273 6.52 -21.56 17.29
C TYR A 273 5.66 -22.68 17.89
N PRO A 274 6.07 -23.27 19.04
CA PRO A 274 5.36 -24.39 19.67
C PRO A 274 3.91 -24.08 20.07
N GLU A 275 3.56 -22.80 20.27
CA GLU A 275 2.17 -22.36 20.51
C GLU A 275 1.22 -22.72 19.36
N SER A 276 1.75 -22.98 18.15
CA SER A 276 0.98 -23.48 17.00
C SER A 276 0.30 -24.83 17.26
N LEU A 277 0.84 -25.66 18.16
CA LEU A 277 0.25 -26.95 18.54
C LEU A 277 -1.10 -26.80 19.26
N ASN A 278 -1.34 -25.64 19.87
CA ASN A 278 -2.60 -25.33 20.55
C ASN A 278 -3.66 -24.76 19.60
N LYS A 279 -3.35 -24.58 18.31
CA LYS A 279 -4.28 -24.07 17.31
C LYS A 279 -5.02 -25.22 16.64
N ASN A 280 -6.12 -24.90 15.95
CA ASN A 280 -6.88 -25.90 15.20
C ASN A 280 -6.22 -26.24 13.86
N LEU A 281 -5.49 -25.31 13.26
CA LEU A 281 -4.92 -25.48 11.92
C LEU A 281 -3.60 -24.73 11.74
N ILE A 282 -2.69 -25.31 10.95
CA ILE A 282 -1.58 -24.62 10.33
C ILE A 282 -1.87 -24.49 8.82
N GLN A 283 -1.88 -23.26 8.33
CA GLN A 283 -2.07 -22.93 6.92
C GLN A 283 -0.74 -22.47 6.32
N VAL A 284 -0.35 -23.08 5.21
CA VAL A 284 0.83 -22.71 4.43
C VAL A 284 0.37 -22.34 3.03
N THR A 285 0.25 -21.05 2.77
CA THR A 285 -0.07 -20.51 1.45
C THR A 285 1.22 -20.27 0.68
N LEU A 286 1.51 -21.14 -0.29
CA LEU A 286 2.60 -20.92 -1.22
C LEU A 286 2.14 -19.97 -2.32
N THR A 287 2.92 -18.92 -2.59
CA THR A 287 2.59 -17.88 -3.56
C THR A 287 3.75 -17.67 -4.52
N TYR A 288 3.49 -17.64 -5.82
CA TYR A 288 4.44 -17.23 -6.85
C TYR A 288 3.88 -16.03 -7.59
N GLY A 289 4.71 -15.01 -7.81
CA GLY A 289 4.28 -13.81 -8.51
C GLY A 289 5.02 -12.56 -8.08
N TYR A 290 4.51 -11.43 -8.55
CA TYR A 290 5.09 -10.12 -8.31
C TYR A 290 4.02 -9.06 -8.06
N ASP A 291 4.45 -7.98 -7.40
CA ASP A 291 3.70 -6.74 -7.25
C ASP A 291 4.66 -5.56 -7.45
N ILE A 292 4.43 -4.82 -8.53
CA ILE A 292 5.18 -3.60 -8.85
C ILE A 292 4.42 -2.33 -8.42
N GLY A 293 3.34 -2.45 -7.64
CA GLY A 293 2.53 -1.35 -7.13
C GLY A 293 1.45 -0.86 -8.10
N ILE A 294 1.78 -0.76 -9.40
CA ILE A 294 0.80 -0.40 -10.46
C ILE A 294 0.12 -1.60 -11.10
N ALA A 295 0.74 -2.78 -11.01
CA ALA A 295 0.22 -4.05 -11.49
C ALA A 295 0.79 -5.19 -10.65
N SER A 296 0.04 -6.28 -10.53
CA SER A 296 0.48 -7.49 -9.86
C SER A 296 -0.06 -8.72 -10.56
N LYS A 297 0.63 -9.85 -10.37
CA LYS A 297 0.21 -11.16 -10.82
C LYS A 297 0.58 -12.15 -9.74
N TRP A 298 -0.39 -12.96 -9.31
CA TRP A 298 -0.23 -13.93 -8.24
C TRP A 298 -0.78 -15.28 -8.67
N ASN A 299 -0.04 -16.33 -8.37
CA ASN A 299 -0.52 -17.69 -8.30
C ASN A 299 -0.35 -18.14 -6.85
N SER A 300 -1.39 -18.66 -6.21
CA SER A 300 -1.34 -19.05 -4.80
C SER A 300 -2.11 -20.33 -4.57
N TYR A 301 -1.58 -21.19 -3.72
CA TYR A 301 -2.25 -22.40 -3.27
C TYR A 301 -2.09 -22.55 -1.76
N ASN A 302 -3.20 -22.87 -1.07
CA ASN A 302 -3.24 -23.01 0.37
C ASN A 302 -3.19 -24.49 0.78
N HIS A 303 -2.10 -24.88 1.45
CA HIS A 303 -1.94 -26.19 2.05
C HIS A 303 -2.33 -26.14 3.53
N GLN A 304 -3.10 -27.12 3.98
CA GLN A 304 -3.64 -27.14 5.33
C GLN A 304 -3.16 -28.38 6.08
N PHE A 305 -2.72 -28.18 7.32
CA PHE A 305 -2.17 -29.25 8.16
C PHE A 305 -2.78 -29.23 9.56
N SER A 306 -3.08 -30.42 10.08
CA SER A 306 -3.40 -30.59 11.50
C SER A 306 -2.10 -30.52 12.32
N PRO A 307 -2.01 -29.63 13.33
CA PRO A 307 -0.80 -29.52 14.15
C PRO A 307 -0.41 -30.83 14.86
N GLN A 308 -1.40 -31.67 15.18
CA GLN A 308 -1.21 -32.94 15.90
C GLN A 308 -0.56 -34.02 15.03
N GLU A 309 -0.86 -34.03 13.72
CA GLU A 309 -0.28 -34.96 12.74
C GLU A 309 1.20 -34.62 12.47
N LEU A 310 1.55 -33.34 12.54
CA LEU A 310 2.92 -32.87 12.31
C LEU A 310 3.87 -33.20 13.49
N ASN A 311 3.34 -33.31 14.71
CA ASN A 311 4.13 -33.63 15.91
C ASN A 311 4.44 -35.13 16.07
N SER A 312 3.69 -36.00 15.39
CA SER A 312 3.80 -37.46 15.50
C SER A 312 4.70 -38.09 14.42
N SER A 313 5.36 -37.26 13.60
CA SER A 313 6.13 -37.66 12.42
C SER A 313 7.66 -37.53 12.57
N GLU A 314 8.19 -37.36 13.79
CA GLU A 314 9.65 -37.39 14.07
C GLU A 314 10.19 -38.82 14.27
#